data_AF-A0A947X8J6-F1
#
_entry.id   AF-A0A947X8J6-F1
#
_cell.length_a   1.000
_cell.length_b   1.000
_cell.length_c   1.000
_cell.angle_alpha   90.00
_cell.angle_beta   90.00
_cell.angle_gamma   90.00
#
_symmetry.space_group_name_H-M   'P 1'
#
loop_
_entity.id
_entity.type
_entity.pdbx_description
1 polymer ?
#
loop_
_entity_poly.entity_id
_entity_poly.type
_entity_poly.pdbx_seq_one_letter_code
_entity_poly.pdbx_strand_id
1 'polypeptide(L)'
;MANKFVSSAGPKGIGDGSSEQNAWSLQQALNSATAGDYVWIKNDGTYAGTFTVNCSGSYTANTHIFLIGYNDINNCDLVNHISDMDYGQPFWGGPLNPDAENCWVNIDGEGAAGNVVYQNAKHNVHWRNVHFHNSNKQAYNCAYKVSNSQNVSFTKCKFTDGYINLWMDNSSTSCLVEYCYFSDYVVSNLDIGGGSYLNIFSHCVFNGGRAKIYRSVGCNSIFIGGSYAVGAYYYQNVVFNNTMYNQSSYCLAYGHNSYPGGLIEYNNIFIPAAKDIPAIYKNGYGSLAYSGFGCAYCVNDGSVLDNPYSGENGLNVNPQFANAAGNDFRPTNPAVLRGGRPDFAGNPSQIGAILQKYQFIKRWQAANPGRLSIFK
;
A
#
# COMPACT_ATOMS: atom_id res chain seq x y z
N MET A 1 1.22 5.27 25.78
CA MET A 1 1.18 5.88 24.44
C MET A 1 1.89 7.21 24.55
N ALA A 2 3.09 7.33 23.98
CA ALA A 2 3.83 8.58 23.98
C ALA A 2 3.98 9.10 22.55
N ASN A 3 3.90 10.43 22.40
CA ASN A 3 4.34 11.10 21.18
C ASN A 3 5.87 11.22 21.24
N LYS A 4 6.53 10.82 20.15
CA LYS A 4 7.97 10.88 19.98
C LYS A 4 8.30 11.68 18.74
N PHE A 5 9.24 12.63 18.84
CA PHE A 5 9.59 13.52 17.75
C PHE A 5 10.94 13.16 17.15
N VAL A 6 11.06 13.23 15.83
CA VAL A 6 12.22 12.82 15.05
C VAL A 6 12.62 13.92 14.07
N SER A 7 13.93 14.16 13.91
CA SER A 7 14.48 15.17 13.00
C SER A 7 15.61 14.60 12.13
N SER A 8 15.74 15.11 10.90
CA SER A 8 16.81 14.75 9.97
C SER A 8 18.19 15.23 10.44
N ALA A 9 18.24 16.29 11.26
CA ALA A 9 19.48 16.81 11.84
C ALA A 9 20.06 15.95 12.98
N GLY A 10 19.47 14.78 13.26
CA GLY A 10 19.89 13.88 14.33
C GLY A 10 19.24 14.20 15.68
N PRO A 11 19.73 13.61 16.78
CA PRO A 11 19.17 13.92 18.08
C PRO A 11 19.39 15.40 18.41
N LYS A 12 18.31 16.11 18.76
CA LYS A 12 18.33 17.51 19.19
C LYS A 12 18.27 17.59 20.72
N GLY A 13 18.82 18.65 21.29
CA GLY A 13 18.74 18.92 22.74
C GLY A 13 19.27 17.74 23.58
N ILE A 14 18.46 17.25 24.51
CA ILE A 14 18.80 16.07 25.34
C ILE A 14 18.48 14.72 24.65
N GLY A 15 17.86 14.73 23.47
CA GLY A 15 17.64 13.53 22.65
C GLY A 15 16.70 12.48 23.25
N ASP A 16 15.66 12.90 23.97
CA ASP A 16 14.67 12.01 24.61
C ASP A 16 13.36 11.84 23.81
N GLY A 17 13.23 12.56 22.70
CA GLY A 17 12.10 12.53 21.78
C GLY A 17 10.84 13.18 22.35
N SER A 18 10.92 13.91 23.47
CA SER A 18 9.75 14.51 24.15
C SER A 18 9.13 15.71 23.42
N SER A 19 9.91 16.37 22.57
CA SER A 19 9.51 17.53 21.77
C SER A 19 10.38 17.65 20.52
N GLU A 20 10.04 18.57 19.61
CA GLU A 20 10.90 18.88 18.46
C GLU A 20 12.30 19.38 18.88
N GLN A 21 12.40 20.10 20.00
CA GLN A 21 13.67 20.62 20.53
C GLN A 21 14.54 19.51 21.12
N ASN A 22 13.92 18.40 21.54
CA ASN A 22 14.60 17.23 22.11
C ASN A 22 14.47 15.99 21.21
N ALA A 23 14.29 16.19 19.89
CA ALA A 23 13.98 15.14 18.94
C ALA A 23 15.02 14.00 18.91
N TRP A 24 14.59 12.81 18.50
CA TRP A 24 15.43 11.67 18.18
C TRP A 24 15.98 11.75 16.75
N SER A 25 17.05 10.99 16.48
CA SER A 25 17.35 10.56 15.12
C SER A 25 16.37 9.48 14.66
N LEU A 26 16.24 9.29 13.33
CA LEU A 26 15.40 8.23 12.79
C LEU A 26 15.84 6.84 13.29
N GLN A 27 17.13 6.53 13.28
CA GLN A 27 17.60 5.22 13.74
C GLN A 27 17.33 5.00 15.25
N GLN A 28 17.40 6.05 16.08
CA GLN A 28 17.02 5.94 17.49
C GLN A 28 15.53 5.65 17.65
N ALA A 29 14.66 6.32 16.89
CA ALA A 29 13.23 6.01 16.90
C ALA A 29 12.94 4.55 16.48
N LEU A 30 13.63 4.07 15.44
CA LEU A 30 13.53 2.69 14.98
C LEU A 30 14.10 1.64 15.94
N ASN A 31 14.90 2.05 16.93
CA ASN A 31 15.43 1.17 17.97
C ASN A 31 14.61 1.23 19.27
N SER A 32 14.13 2.41 19.63
CA SER A 32 13.66 2.71 20.98
C SER A 32 12.16 2.97 21.09
N ALA A 33 11.44 3.14 19.97
CA ALA A 33 9.98 3.25 20.02
C ALA A 33 9.38 1.97 20.61
N THR A 34 8.40 2.15 21.49
CA THR A 34 7.72 1.06 22.20
C THR A 34 6.29 0.92 21.71
N ALA A 35 5.68 -0.23 22.01
CA ALA A 35 4.34 -0.50 21.54
C ALA A 35 3.31 0.49 22.11
N GLY A 36 2.52 1.10 21.23
CA GLY A 36 1.59 2.19 21.53
C GLY A 36 2.16 3.59 21.29
N ASP A 37 3.41 3.72 20.83
CA ASP A 37 3.99 5.02 20.51
C ASP A 37 3.58 5.54 19.13
N TYR A 38 3.49 6.87 19.06
CA TYR A 38 3.32 7.63 17.82
C TYR A 38 4.60 8.43 17.59
N VAL A 39 5.31 8.08 16.53
CA VAL A 39 6.58 8.67 16.13
C VAL A 39 6.32 9.67 15.01
N TRP A 40 6.42 10.95 15.35
CA TRP A 40 6.26 12.09 14.45
C TRP A 40 7.62 12.40 13.81
N ILE A 41 7.71 12.24 12.49
CA ILE A 41 8.92 12.45 11.72
C ILE A 41 8.79 13.76 10.97
N LYS A 42 9.64 14.73 11.31
CA LYS A 42 9.57 16.06 10.73
C LYS A 42 10.11 16.08 9.31
N ASN A 43 9.40 16.72 8.40
CA ASN A 43 9.92 17.04 7.09
C ASN A 43 10.83 18.28 7.18
N ASP A 44 12.02 18.10 7.75
CA ASP A 44 13.02 19.16 7.92
C ASP A 44 14.33 18.92 7.17
N GLY A 45 14.33 17.94 6.25
CA GLY A 45 15.49 17.56 5.46
C GLY A 45 15.38 16.14 4.93
N THR A 46 16.49 15.63 4.39
CA THR A 46 16.60 14.23 3.95
C THR A 46 17.19 13.38 5.06
N TYR A 47 16.53 12.26 5.36
CA TYR A 47 17.03 11.23 6.25
C TYR A 47 17.90 10.26 5.46
N ALA A 48 19.18 10.62 5.31
CA ALA A 48 20.17 9.87 4.55
C ALA A 48 20.67 8.63 5.31
N GLY A 49 20.67 7.48 4.64
CA GLY A 49 21.35 6.27 5.09
C GLY A 49 20.57 4.98 4.91
N THR A 50 21.06 3.93 5.58
CA THR A 50 20.38 2.63 5.69
C THR A 50 19.83 2.46 7.09
N PHE A 51 18.55 2.11 7.18
CA PHE A 51 17.81 2.03 8.43
C PHE A 51 17.27 0.62 8.65
N THR A 52 17.40 0.12 9.88
CA THR A 52 16.78 -1.14 10.30
C THR A 52 15.71 -0.86 11.33
N VAL A 53 14.51 -1.40 11.09
CA VAL A 53 13.41 -1.38 12.05
C VAL A 53 13.68 -2.43 13.13
N ASN A 54 14.02 -1.98 14.34
CA ASN A 54 14.31 -2.85 15.49
C ASN A 54 13.18 -2.85 16.53
N CYS A 55 12.32 -1.83 16.51
CA CYS A 55 11.10 -1.74 17.30
C CYS A 55 9.98 -2.63 16.73
N SER A 56 9.05 -3.03 17.59
CA SER A 56 7.89 -3.83 17.20
C SER A 56 6.73 -3.50 18.13
N GLY A 57 5.52 -3.43 17.57
CA GLY A 57 4.31 -3.57 18.38
C GLY A 57 4.15 -5.01 18.86
N SER A 58 3.10 -5.27 19.64
CA SER A 58 2.78 -6.62 20.13
C SER A 58 1.57 -7.20 19.41
N TYR A 59 1.77 -8.34 18.77
CA TYR A 59 0.67 -9.13 18.19
C TYR A 59 -0.32 -9.61 19.27
N THR A 60 0.19 -10.12 20.40
CA THR A 60 -0.67 -10.70 21.46
C THR A 60 -1.45 -9.65 22.23
N ALA A 61 -0.87 -8.46 22.42
CA ALA A 61 -1.54 -7.35 23.09
C ALA A 61 -2.26 -6.39 22.14
N ASN A 62 -2.19 -6.63 20.82
CA ASN A 62 -2.71 -5.76 19.77
C ASN A 62 -2.28 -4.29 19.94
N THR A 63 -0.98 -4.08 20.18
CA THR A 63 -0.38 -2.75 20.30
C THR A 63 0.49 -2.45 19.10
N HIS A 64 0.48 -1.18 18.67
CA HIS A 64 0.97 -0.73 17.37
C HIS A 64 1.97 0.41 17.53
N ILE A 65 2.85 0.56 16.54
CA ILE A 65 3.74 1.74 16.43
C ILE A 65 3.40 2.43 15.12
N PHE A 66 3.17 3.75 15.19
CA PHE A 66 2.89 4.57 14.02
C PHE A 66 4.05 5.53 13.78
N LEU A 67 4.55 5.56 12.56
CA LEU A 67 5.58 6.48 12.07
C LEU A 67 4.91 7.43 11.07
N ILE A 68 4.81 8.71 11.43
CA ILE A 68 3.94 9.68 10.77
C ILE A 68 4.78 10.89 10.35
N GLY A 69 4.88 11.13 9.04
CA GLY A 69 5.47 12.34 8.49
C GLY A 69 4.58 13.58 8.72
N TYR A 70 5.19 14.72 8.99
CA TYR A 70 4.51 16.02 9.14
C TYR A 70 5.45 17.20 8.78
N ASN A 71 4.93 18.37 8.43
CA ASN A 71 5.75 19.58 8.24
C ASN A 71 5.75 20.49 9.48
N ASP A 72 4.56 20.87 9.96
CA ASP A 72 4.38 21.74 11.13
C ASP A 72 3.56 21.05 12.22
N ILE A 73 4.15 20.95 13.42
CA ILE A 73 3.52 20.34 14.58
C ILE A 73 2.26 21.08 15.03
N ASN A 74 2.18 22.40 14.80
CA ASN A 74 1.02 23.20 15.18
C ASN A 74 -0.22 22.87 14.34
N ASN A 75 -0.03 22.23 13.19
CA ASN A 75 -1.08 21.79 12.29
C ASN A 75 -1.37 20.28 12.43
N CYS A 76 -0.77 19.60 13.41
CA CYS A 76 -1.01 18.20 13.68
C CYS A 76 -2.08 18.02 14.76
N ASP A 77 -3.04 17.12 14.50
CA ASP A 77 -3.94 16.62 15.52
C ASP A 77 -3.28 15.43 16.22
N LEU A 78 -2.67 15.70 17.38
CA LEU A 78 -1.99 14.69 18.20
C LEU A 78 -2.94 13.72 18.90
N VAL A 79 -4.26 13.99 18.91
CA VAL A 79 -5.27 13.11 19.52
C VAL A 79 -5.75 12.10 18.50
N ASN A 80 -6.08 12.57 17.29
CA ASN A 80 -6.54 11.72 16.19
C ASN A 80 -5.37 11.19 15.34
N HIS A 81 -4.14 11.63 15.62
CA HIS A 81 -2.91 11.27 14.93
C HIS A 81 -2.99 11.56 13.43
N ILE A 82 -3.44 12.77 13.13
CA ILE A 82 -3.58 13.35 11.79
C ILE A 82 -2.49 14.40 11.65
N SER A 83 -1.71 14.34 10.58
CA SER A 83 -0.68 15.33 10.28
C SER A 83 -1.22 16.45 9.37
N ASP A 84 -0.45 17.52 9.21
CA ASP A 84 -0.75 18.56 8.21
C ASP A 84 -0.64 18.04 6.77
N MET A 85 0.16 17.00 6.55
CA MET A 85 0.15 16.19 5.32
C MET A 85 -1.17 15.39 5.13
N ASP A 86 -2.04 15.35 6.16
CA ASP A 86 -3.38 14.76 6.12
C ASP A 86 -4.52 15.79 6.18
N TYR A 87 -4.28 17.06 6.51
CA TYR A 87 -5.32 18.05 6.84
C TYR A 87 -5.85 18.81 5.61
N GLY A 88 -7.17 18.70 5.35
CA GLY A 88 -7.93 19.70 4.60
C GLY A 88 -7.78 19.73 3.07
N GLN A 89 -7.08 18.79 2.44
CA GLN A 89 -6.94 18.77 0.99
C GLN A 89 -7.22 17.37 0.38
N PRO A 90 -7.88 17.27 -0.78
CA PRO A 90 -7.97 16.02 -1.52
C PRO A 90 -6.56 15.59 -1.92
N PHE A 91 -6.05 14.52 -1.30
CA PHE A 91 -4.80 13.84 -1.64
C PHE A 91 -3.67 14.79 -2.12
N TRP A 92 -3.32 15.80 -1.32
CA TRP A 92 -2.10 16.60 -1.54
C TRP A 92 -0.90 15.70 -1.28
N GLY A 93 -0.01 15.58 -2.27
CA GLY A 93 1.13 14.68 -2.20
C GLY A 93 0.85 13.28 -2.72
N GLY A 94 0.47 13.18 -3.99
CA GLY A 94 0.03 11.91 -4.50
C GLY A 94 -0.03 11.76 -6.00
N PRO A 95 -0.72 10.74 -6.50
CA PRO A 95 -0.65 10.37 -7.91
C PRO A 95 -0.88 11.50 -8.92
N LEU A 96 -1.63 12.52 -8.52
CA LEU A 96 -1.96 13.68 -9.35
C LEU A 96 -0.89 14.80 -9.30
N ASN A 97 -0.09 14.84 -8.24
CA ASN A 97 1.07 15.73 -8.12
C ASN A 97 2.17 15.05 -7.28
N PRO A 98 2.82 14.00 -7.83
CA PRO A 98 3.73 13.13 -7.09
C PRO A 98 5.08 13.80 -6.79
N ASP A 99 5.31 15.04 -7.21
CA ASP A 99 6.54 15.78 -6.96
C ASP A 99 6.28 17.12 -6.25
N ALA A 100 5.09 17.29 -5.67
CA ALA A 100 4.76 18.44 -4.85
C ALA A 100 5.69 18.52 -3.63
N GLU A 101 6.18 19.73 -3.34
CA GLU A 101 6.96 19.99 -2.13
C GLU A 101 6.11 19.73 -0.88
N ASN A 102 6.79 19.39 0.22
CA ASN A 102 6.18 19.24 1.55
C ASN A 102 5.09 18.17 1.69
N CYS A 103 5.13 17.18 0.80
CA CYS A 103 4.14 16.11 0.73
C CYS A 103 4.58 14.80 1.39
N TRP A 104 5.89 14.61 1.55
CA TRP A 104 6.46 13.46 2.21
C TRP A 104 7.73 13.83 2.97
N VAL A 105 8.01 13.09 4.03
CA VAL A 105 9.35 13.00 4.60
C VAL A 105 10.23 12.14 3.70
N ASN A 106 11.39 12.65 3.28
CA ASN A 106 12.31 11.91 2.41
C ASN A 106 13.32 11.06 3.20
N ILE A 107 13.32 9.75 2.97
CA ILE A 107 14.32 8.79 3.47
C ILE A 107 15.07 8.22 2.26
N ASP A 108 16.37 8.49 2.19
CA ASP A 108 17.20 8.23 1.00
C ASP A 108 18.38 7.29 1.32
N GLY A 109 18.56 6.26 0.50
CA GLY A 109 19.70 5.33 0.58
C GLY A 109 21.02 5.85 0.03
N GLU A 110 21.04 7.07 -0.54
CA GLU A 110 22.20 7.76 -1.11
C GLU A 110 22.97 6.93 -2.15
N GLY A 111 22.27 6.05 -2.87
CA GLY A 111 22.86 5.21 -3.92
C GLY A 111 23.78 4.10 -3.42
N ALA A 112 23.97 3.97 -2.11
CA ALA A 112 24.80 2.93 -1.50
C ALA A 112 23.97 1.82 -0.82
N ALA A 113 22.72 2.11 -0.42
CA ALA A 113 21.91 1.19 0.36
C ALA A 113 21.50 -0.07 -0.43
N GLY A 114 21.72 -1.24 0.18
CA GLY A 114 21.09 -2.49 -0.28
C GLY A 114 19.57 -2.41 -0.11
N ASN A 115 19.12 -2.11 1.10
CA ASN A 115 17.72 -1.72 1.36
C ASN A 115 17.77 -0.41 2.15
N VAL A 116 17.03 0.63 1.75
CA VAL A 116 17.02 1.90 2.52
C VAL A 116 16.42 1.67 3.88
N VAL A 117 15.28 0.97 3.92
CA VAL A 117 14.69 0.49 5.15
C VAL A 117 14.50 -1.01 5.09
N TYR A 118 14.99 -1.69 6.14
CA TYR A 118 14.84 -3.13 6.33
C TYR A 118 14.05 -3.43 7.60
N GLN A 119 12.99 -4.22 7.46
CA GLN A 119 12.17 -4.72 8.56
C GLN A 119 12.10 -6.24 8.51
N ASN A 120 12.59 -6.90 9.57
CA ASN A 120 12.53 -8.36 9.69
C ASN A 120 12.01 -8.79 11.05
N ALA A 121 10.99 -9.64 11.06
CA ALA A 121 10.38 -10.17 12.29
C ALA A 121 9.92 -9.07 13.26
N LYS A 122 9.42 -7.96 12.70
CA LYS A 122 8.77 -6.87 13.46
C LYS A 122 7.33 -6.72 13.02
N HIS A 123 6.42 -6.54 13.96
CA HIS A 123 4.98 -6.62 13.72
C HIS A 123 4.29 -5.33 14.17
N ASN A 124 3.09 -5.07 13.63
CA ASN A 124 2.27 -3.91 13.98
C ASN A 124 3.01 -2.56 13.85
N VAL A 125 3.73 -2.38 12.73
CA VAL A 125 4.47 -1.16 12.42
C VAL A 125 3.82 -0.48 11.21
N HIS A 126 3.52 0.81 11.34
CA HIS A 126 2.71 1.54 10.36
C HIS A 126 3.43 2.81 9.93
N TRP A 127 3.59 3.01 8.63
CA TRP A 127 4.23 4.17 8.03
C TRP A 127 3.21 5.06 7.32
N ARG A 128 3.33 6.38 7.51
CA ARG A 128 2.46 7.39 6.90
C ARG A 128 3.25 8.60 6.40
N ASN A 129 2.93 9.07 5.20
CA ASN A 129 3.49 10.30 4.61
C ASN A 129 5.03 10.28 4.49
N VAL A 130 5.58 9.14 4.05
CA VAL A 130 7.03 8.94 3.88
C VAL A 130 7.35 8.58 2.43
N HIS A 131 8.42 9.17 1.90
CA HIS A 131 9.04 8.82 0.63
C HIS A 131 10.28 7.98 0.91
N PHE A 132 10.27 6.74 0.46
CA PHE A 132 11.44 5.86 0.46
C PHE A 132 12.09 5.88 -0.92
N HIS A 133 13.35 6.33 -0.97
CA HIS A 133 14.09 6.55 -2.21
C HIS A 133 15.41 5.77 -2.20
N ASN A 134 15.66 4.94 -3.23
CA ASN A 134 16.93 4.22 -3.36
C ASN A 134 17.51 4.30 -4.77
N SER A 135 18.47 5.20 -5.00
CA SER A 135 19.15 5.27 -6.31
C SER A 135 20.11 4.10 -6.61
N ASN A 136 20.30 3.14 -5.68
CA ASN A 136 21.09 1.94 -5.92
C ASN A 136 20.29 0.90 -6.74
N LYS A 137 20.54 0.90 -8.05
CA LYS A 137 19.84 0.06 -9.05
C LYS A 137 20.43 -1.34 -9.22
N GLN A 138 21.29 -1.80 -8.31
CA GLN A 138 21.81 -3.19 -8.33
C GLN A 138 20.72 -4.21 -7.97
N ALA A 139 20.90 -5.44 -8.45
CA ALA A 139 19.92 -6.50 -8.27
C ALA A 139 19.60 -6.78 -6.80
N TYR A 140 18.31 -6.94 -6.51
CA TYR A 140 17.73 -7.19 -5.17
C TYR A 140 17.78 -6.02 -4.20
N ASN A 141 18.29 -4.86 -4.61
CA ASN A 141 18.24 -3.67 -3.78
C ASN A 141 16.87 -3.03 -3.83
N CYS A 142 16.43 -2.43 -2.73
CA CYS A 142 15.11 -1.81 -2.69
C CYS A 142 14.99 -0.57 -1.84
N ALA A 143 13.92 0.20 -2.06
CA ALA A 143 13.58 1.31 -1.18
C ALA A 143 13.11 0.77 0.18
N TYR A 144 12.24 -0.23 0.20
CA TYR A 144 11.80 -0.85 1.44
C TYR A 144 11.68 -2.37 1.33
N LYS A 145 12.27 -3.10 2.29
CA LYS A 145 12.08 -4.55 2.43
C LYS A 145 11.40 -4.92 3.74
N VAL A 146 10.32 -5.70 3.62
CA VAL A 146 9.58 -6.33 4.72
C VAL A 146 9.77 -7.86 4.63
N SER A 147 10.19 -8.50 5.71
CA SER A 147 10.41 -9.95 5.79
C SER A 147 9.91 -10.51 7.13
N ASN A 148 9.28 -11.69 7.13
CA ASN A 148 8.75 -12.35 8.33
C ASN A 148 7.88 -11.45 9.24
N SER A 149 7.18 -10.47 8.66
CA SER A 149 6.50 -9.41 9.40
C SER A 149 4.98 -9.49 9.23
N GLN A 150 4.25 -9.00 10.23
CA GLN A 150 2.79 -9.07 10.24
C GLN A 150 2.17 -7.73 10.59
N ASN A 151 1.01 -7.44 9.99
CA ASN A 151 0.26 -6.20 10.24
C ASN A 151 1.11 -4.94 10.00
N VAL A 152 1.83 -4.91 8.89
CA VAL A 152 2.59 -3.73 8.47
C VAL A 152 1.73 -2.92 7.53
N SER A 153 1.69 -1.60 7.70
CA SER A 153 1.00 -0.75 6.73
C SER A 153 1.84 0.39 6.20
N PHE A 154 1.57 0.75 4.96
CA PHE A 154 2.07 1.94 4.29
C PHE A 154 0.87 2.72 3.81
N THR A 155 0.71 3.94 4.31
CA THR A 155 -0.39 4.82 3.92
C THR A 155 0.18 6.11 3.38
N LYS A 156 -0.26 6.56 2.21
CA LYS A 156 0.22 7.83 1.62
C LYS A 156 1.76 7.89 1.47
N CYS A 157 2.38 6.75 1.20
CA CYS A 157 3.83 6.67 1.04
C CYS A 157 4.21 6.73 -0.44
N LYS A 158 5.41 7.24 -0.73
CA LYS A 158 6.02 7.24 -2.07
C LYS A 158 7.20 6.27 -2.08
N PHE A 159 7.38 5.49 -3.14
CA PHE A 159 8.52 4.60 -3.32
C PHE A 159 9.13 4.79 -4.71
N THR A 160 10.42 5.15 -4.78
CA THR A 160 11.10 5.40 -6.07
C THR A 160 12.55 4.94 -6.10
N ASP A 161 13.07 4.85 -7.32
CA ASP A 161 14.42 4.54 -7.79
C ASP A 161 15.01 3.18 -7.45
N GLY A 162 14.32 2.36 -6.66
CA GLY A 162 14.81 1.04 -6.27
C GLY A 162 14.91 0.07 -7.45
N TYR A 163 15.80 -0.91 -7.34
CA TYR A 163 15.71 -2.08 -8.22
C TYR A 163 14.36 -2.79 -8.03
N ILE A 164 13.94 -2.94 -6.77
CA ILE A 164 12.55 -3.15 -6.37
C ILE A 164 12.14 -1.97 -5.47
N ASN A 165 10.98 -1.36 -5.64
CA ASN A 165 10.59 -0.26 -4.74
C ASN A 165 10.15 -0.80 -3.37
N LEU A 166 9.04 -1.52 -3.31
CA LEU A 166 8.60 -2.23 -2.11
C LEU A 166 8.69 -3.75 -2.31
N TRP A 167 9.46 -4.41 -1.45
CA TRP A 167 9.58 -5.86 -1.44
C TRP A 167 9.03 -6.45 -0.14
N MET A 168 7.95 -7.21 -0.23
CA MET A 168 7.39 -7.97 0.90
C MET A 168 7.64 -9.46 0.66
N ASP A 169 8.49 -10.11 1.45
CA ASP A 169 8.82 -11.53 1.27
C ASP A 169 8.77 -12.35 2.57
N ASN A 170 9.18 -13.62 2.48
CA ASN A 170 9.38 -14.55 3.59
C ASN A 170 8.24 -14.53 4.60
N SER A 171 7.06 -14.99 4.19
CA SER A 171 5.91 -15.15 5.09
C SER A 171 5.46 -13.84 5.76
N SER A 172 5.66 -12.70 5.09
CA SER A 172 5.05 -11.43 5.53
C SER A 172 3.54 -11.44 5.23
N THR A 173 2.71 -11.19 6.23
CA THR A 173 1.25 -11.39 6.13
C THR A 173 0.45 -10.21 6.66
N SER A 174 -0.78 -10.06 6.19
CA SER A 174 -1.69 -8.99 6.62
C SER A 174 -1.09 -7.59 6.42
N CYS A 175 -0.30 -7.40 5.36
CA CYS A 175 0.26 -6.08 5.06
C CYS A 175 -0.72 -5.26 4.21
N LEU A 176 -0.80 -3.96 4.50
CA LEU A 176 -1.69 -3.02 3.81
C LEU A 176 -0.87 -1.91 3.14
N VAL A 177 -1.05 -1.73 1.84
CA VAL A 177 -0.48 -0.61 1.10
C VAL A 177 -1.63 0.24 0.57
N GLU A 178 -1.83 1.41 1.13
CA GLU A 178 -2.98 2.24 0.81
C GLU A 178 -2.56 3.63 0.36
N TYR A 179 -3.15 4.10 -0.73
CA TYR A 179 -2.89 5.43 -1.25
C TYR A 179 -1.41 5.71 -1.52
N CYS A 180 -0.63 4.71 -1.92
CA CYS A 180 0.80 4.89 -2.16
C CYS A 180 1.10 5.20 -3.62
N TYR A 181 2.22 5.85 -3.88
CA TYR A 181 2.73 6.13 -5.23
C TYR A 181 4.02 5.34 -5.48
N PHE A 182 4.14 4.76 -6.68
CA PHE A 182 5.30 4.01 -7.11
C PHE A 182 5.76 4.48 -8.50
N SER A 183 7.04 4.79 -8.66
CA SER A 183 7.66 5.12 -9.95
C SER A 183 9.14 4.76 -9.97
N ASP A 184 9.78 4.94 -11.13
CA ASP A 184 11.24 4.89 -11.28
C ASP A 184 11.84 3.60 -10.70
N TYR A 185 11.64 2.47 -11.37
CA TYR A 185 12.05 1.16 -10.89
C TYR A 185 12.95 0.50 -11.93
N VAL A 186 13.75 -0.49 -11.52
CA VAL A 186 14.46 -1.35 -12.48
C VAL A 186 13.64 -2.61 -12.80
N VAL A 187 13.16 -3.30 -11.77
CA VAL A 187 12.50 -4.60 -11.92
C VAL A 187 11.06 -4.61 -11.47
N SER A 188 10.68 -3.98 -10.36
CA SER A 188 9.27 -3.93 -9.96
C SER A 188 8.99 -2.82 -8.97
N ASN A 189 7.79 -2.27 -9.07
CA ASN A 189 7.30 -1.31 -8.08
C ASN A 189 6.90 -2.01 -6.78
N LEU A 190 6.28 -3.18 -6.90
CA LEU A 190 5.87 -3.99 -5.78
C LEU A 190 6.15 -5.46 -6.07
N ASP A 191 6.88 -6.13 -5.20
CA ASP A 191 7.09 -7.59 -5.25
C ASP A 191 6.59 -8.22 -3.95
N ILE A 192 5.58 -9.09 -4.07
CA ILE A 192 5.07 -9.92 -2.99
C ILE A 192 5.60 -11.35 -3.21
N GLY A 193 6.58 -11.70 -2.39
CA GLY A 193 7.44 -12.87 -2.47
C GLY A 193 6.95 -14.09 -1.66
N GLY A 194 7.90 -14.99 -1.38
CA GLY A 194 7.66 -16.35 -0.91
C GLY A 194 6.93 -16.44 0.41
N GLY A 195 5.82 -17.20 0.45
CA GLY A 195 5.11 -17.50 1.69
C GLY A 195 4.20 -16.37 2.21
N SER A 196 4.27 -15.18 1.63
CA SER A 196 3.45 -14.02 2.03
C SER A 196 1.99 -14.23 1.64
N TYR A 197 1.03 -13.77 2.44
CA TYR A 197 -0.40 -13.87 2.10
C TYR A 197 -1.25 -12.83 2.83
N LEU A 198 -2.49 -12.65 2.36
CA LEU A 198 -3.41 -11.62 2.84
C LEU A 198 -2.81 -10.21 2.75
N ASN A 199 -2.08 -9.93 1.67
CA ASN A 199 -1.60 -8.58 1.41
C ASN A 199 -2.62 -7.83 0.58
N ILE A 200 -2.86 -6.58 0.97
CA ILE A 200 -3.87 -5.72 0.37
C ILE A 200 -3.17 -4.50 -0.18
N PHE A 201 -3.45 -4.14 -1.42
CA PHE A 201 -3.08 -2.83 -1.92
C PHE A 201 -4.21 -2.16 -2.68
N SER A 202 -4.45 -0.90 -2.31
CA SER A 202 -5.59 -0.15 -2.83
C SER A 202 -5.37 1.33 -2.91
N HIS A 203 -6.09 1.97 -3.83
CA HIS A 203 -5.97 3.41 -4.08
C HIS A 203 -4.54 3.86 -4.43
N CYS A 204 -3.68 2.93 -4.83
CA CYS A 204 -2.29 3.20 -5.16
C CYS A 204 -2.16 3.55 -6.64
N VAL A 205 -1.06 4.23 -6.96
CA VAL A 205 -0.72 4.53 -8.34
C VAL A 205 0.68 4.05 -8.68
N PHE A 206 0.76 3.38 -9.82
CA PHE A 206 1.98 2.80 -10.37
C PHE A 206 2.27 3.49 -11.71
N ASN A 207 3.31 4.30 -11.74
CA ASN A 207 3.82 4.96 -12.93
C ASN A 207 4.99 4.18 -13.51
N GLY A 208 4.79 3.59 -14.68
CA GLY A 208 5.62 2.48 -15.10
C GLY A 208 5.52 1.35 -14.10
N GLY A 209 6.17 0.23 -14.36
CA GLY A 209 6.34 -0.78 -13.33
C GLY A 209 5.96 -2.15 -13.74
N ARG A 210 5.85 -2.92 -12.67
CA ARG A 210 4.95 -4.03 -12.53
C ARG A 210 4.68 -4.24 -11.05
N ALA A 211 3.44 -4.58 -10.71
CA ALA A 211 3.08 -5.13 -9.41
C ALA A 211 3.04 -6.65 -9.52
N LYS A 212 3.84 -7.35 -8.71
CA LYS A 212 3.99 -8.80 -8.74
C LYS A 212 3.54 -9.43 -7.44
N ILE A 213 2.76 -10.50 -7.57
CA ILE A 213 2.31 -11.36 -6.47
C ILE A 213 2.69 -12.81 -6.82
N TYR A 214 3.99 -13.05 -6.94
CA TYR A 214 4.50 -14.23 -7.62
C TYR A 214 4.84 -15.40 -6.74
N ARG A 215 4.84 -15.28 -5.42
CA ARG A 215 5.20 -16.41 -4.54
C ARG A 215 4.35 -16.44 -3.28
N SER A 216 3.18 -15.78 -3.32
CA SER A 216 2.22 -15.79 -2.24
C SER A 216 1.56 -17.16 -2.11
N VAL A 217 1.56 -17.72 -0.90
CA VAL A 217 0.99 -19.05 -0.63
C VAL A 217 -0.40 -18.86 -0.04
N GLY A 218 -1.43 -19.38 -0.72
CA GLY A 218 -2.74 -19.53 -0.09
C GLY A 218 -2.71 -20.67 0.94
N CYS A 219 -2.48 -20.36 2.22
CA CYS A 219 -2.61 -21.35 3.29
C CYS A 219 -4.05 -21.41 3.82
N ASN A 220 -4.46 -22.59 4.30
CA ASN A 220 -5.71 -22.79 5.01
C ASN A 220 -5.56 -22.37 6.48
N SER A 221 -6.66 -21.82 7.02
CA SER A 221 -7.07 -21.77 8.45
C SER A 221 -7.35 -20.35 8.93
N ILE A 222 -8.64 -19.98 9.00
CA ILE A 222 -9.09 -18.97 9.95
C ILE A 222 -9.23 -19.68 11.30
N PHE A 223 -8.43 -19.28 12.30
CA PHE A 223 -8.67 -19.67 13.69
C PHE A 223 -9.67 -18.70 14.32
N ILE A 224 -10.92 -19.12 14.45
CA ILE A 224 -11.88 -18.52 15.40
C ILE A 224 -12.01 -19.54 16.54
N GLY A 225 -11.86 -19.09 17.78
CA GLY A 225 -11.55 -19.92 18.95
C GLY A 225 -12.41 -21.18 19.19
N GLY A 226 -11.81 -22.16 19.87
CA GLY A 226 -12.45 -23.41 20.30
C GLY A 226 -12.36 -24.55 19.28
N SER A 227 -12.70 -25.76 19.72
CA SER A 227 -12.47 -27.07 19.06
C SER A 227 -13.18 -27.31 17.71
N TYR A 228 -13.64 -26.27 17.01
CA TYR A 228 -14.35 -26.38 15.74
C TYR A 228 -13.76 -25.38 14.73
N ALA A 229 -12.72 -25.80 14.02
CA ALA A 229 -12.17 -25.05 12.90
C ALA A 229 -13.12 -25.12 11.70
N VAL A 230 -13.76 -24.00 11.33
CA VAL A 230 -14.47 -23.86 10.06
C VAL A 230 -13.45 -23.46 8.99
N GLY A 231 -13.12 -24.41 8.11
CA GLY A 231 -12.16 -24.21 7.01
C GLY A 231 -12.68 -23.20 5.99
N ALA A 232 -12.28 -21.94 6.12
CA ALA A 232 -12.37 -20.97 5.05
C ALA A 232 -11.21 -21.18 4.08
N TYR A 233 -11.53 -21.56 2.84
CA TYR A 233 -10.57 -21.73 1.77
C TYR A 233 -9.92 -20.38 1.38
N TYR A 234 -8.58 -20.37 1.32
CA TYR A 234 -7.65 -19.38 0.75
C TYR A 234 -7.47 -18.02 1.47
N TYR A 235 -6.29 -17.78 2.05
CA TYR A 235 -5.76 -16.42 2.16
C TYR A 235 -5.45 -15.89 0.75
N GLN A 236 -6.16 -14.84 0.33
CA GLN A 236 -6.03 -14.22 -0.99
C GLN A 236 -5.43 -12.83 -0.84
N ASN A 237 -4.58 -12.44 -1.78
CA ASN A 237 -4.17 -11.05 -1.90
C ASN A 237 -5.29 -10.27 -2.57
N VAL A 238 -5.49 -9.01 -2.16
CA VAL A 238 -6.60 -8.19 -2.62
C VAL A 238 -6.07 -6.91 -3.24
N VAL A 239 -6.49 -6.64 -4.48
CA VAL A 239 -5.99 -5.53 -5.29
C VAL A 239 -7.15 -4.72 -5.84
N PHE A 240 -7.36 -3.50 -5.38
CA PHE A 240 -8.52 -2.73 -5.84
C PHE A 240 -8.34 -1.23 -5.85
N ASN A 241 -9.09 -0.54 -6.72
CA ASN A 241 -9.07 0.92 -6.86
C ASN A 241 -7.67 1.48 -7.19
N ASN A 242 -6.81 0.70 -7.84
CA ASN A 242 -5.47 1.17 -8.21
C ASN A 242 -5.46 1.70 -9.64
N THR A 243 -4.53 2.61 -9.92
CA THR A 243 -4.21 3.03 -11.29
C THR A 243 -2.80 2.58 -11.65
N MET A 244 -2.65 1.79 -12.71
CA MET A 244 -1.37 1.30 -13.19
C MET A 244 -1.19 1.75 -14.62
N TYR A 245 -0.33 2.73 -14.85
CA TYR A 245 -0.13 3.32 -16.17
C TYR A 245 1.31 3.22 -16.66
N ASN A 246 1.50 3.25 -17.98
CA ASN A 246 2.78 3.15 -18.66
C ASN A 246 3.56 1.84 -18.37
N GLN A 247 2.86 0.74 -18.16
CA GLN A 247 3.46 -0.55 -17.80
C GLN A 247 4.10 -1.20 -19.03
N SER A 248 5.35 -1.67 -18.93
CA SER A 248 6.15 -2.17 -20.08
C SER A 248 6.20 -3.70 -20.23
N SER A 249 5.58 -4.46 -19.33
CA SER A 249 5.57 -5.93 -19.42
C SER A 249 4.23 -6.53 -18.99
N TYR A 250 3.65 -6.02 -17.91
CA TYR A 250 2.29 -6.28 -17.45
C TYR A 250 1.97 -5.31 -16.32
N CYS A 251 0.70 -5.02 -16.07
CA CYS A 251 0.33 -4.14 -14.96
C CYS A 251 0.35 -4.90 -13.63
N LEU A 252 -0.43 -5.98 -13.55
CA LEU A 252 -0.54 -6.84 -12.38
C LEU A 252 -0.19 -8.27 -12.74
N ALA A 253 0.59 -8.94 -11.89
CA ALA A 253 0.87 -10.35 -12.09
C ALA A 253 0.70 -11.18 -10.83
N TYR A 254 0.22 -12.41 -10.98
CA TYR A 254 -0.12 -13.30 -9.88
C TYR A 254 0.23 -14.76 -10.17
N GLY A 255 0.45 -15.54 -9.11
CA GLY A 255 0.71 -16.98 -9.18
C GLY A 255 2.19 -17.34 -9.24
N HIS A 256 2.50 -18.62 -9.02
CA HIS A 256 3.87 -19.15 -9.01
C HIS A 256 3.96 -20.53 -9.65
N ASN A 257 5.14 -20.91 -10.15
CA ASN A 257 5.40 -22.26 -10.67
C ASN A 257 5.47 -23.34 -9.57
N SER A 258 5.58 -22.97 -8.30
CA SER A 258 5.73 -23.92 -7.19
C SER A 258 4.65 -23.81 -6.11
N TYR A 259 3.80 -22.77 -6.14
CA TYR A 259 2.82 -22.50 -5.08
C TYR A 259 1.50 -21.98 -5.66
N PRO A 260 0.34 -22.43 -5.14
CA PRO A 260 -0.95 -21.85 -5.49
C PRO A 260 -1.06 -20.42 -4.93
N GLY A 261 -1.15 -19.44 -5.83
CA GLY A 261 -1.30 -18.03 -5.47
C GLY A 261 -2.72 -17.54 -5.72
N GLY A 262 -3.38 -16.99 -4.70
CA GLY A 262 -4.75 -16.49 -4.79
C GLY A 262 -4.83 -14.97 -4.96
N LEU A 263 -5.64 -14.51 -5.91
CA LEU A 263 -5.91 -13.10 -6.18
C LEU A 263 -7.42 -12.82 -6.17
N ILE A 264 -7.80 -11.74 -5.48
CA ILE A 264 -9.02 -10.97 -5.76
C ILE A 264 -8.55 -9.64 -6.31
N GLU A 265 -9.04 -9.26 -7.49
CA GLU A 265 -8.83 -7.91 -8.01
C GLU A 265 -10.15 -7.29 -8.49
N TYR A 266 -10.32 -6.00 -8.28
CA TYR A 266 -11.49 -5.29 -8.82
C TYR A 266 -11.31 -3.78 -8.89
N ASN A 267 -12.03 -3.15 -9.81
CA ASN A 267 -12.08 -1.69 -9.96
C ASN A 267 -10.70 -1.05 -10.12
N ASN A 268 -9.79 -1.74 -10.81
CA ASN A 268 -8.47 -1.22 -11.16
C ASN A 268 -8.50 -0.60 -12.57
N ILE A 269 -7.68 0.43 -12.78
CA ILE A 269 -7.44 1.06 -14.07
C ILE A 269 -6.05 0.63 -14.55
N PHE A 270 -6.01 -0.02 -15.70
CA PHE A 270 -4.80 -0.51 -16.34
C PHE A 270 -4.56 0.24 -17.65
N ILE A 271 -3.43 0.93 -17.75
CA ILE A 271 -3.01 1.68 -18.93
C ILE A 271 -1.62 1.20 -19.34
N PRO A 272 -1.49 0.04 -20.01
CA PRO A 272 -0.19 -0.43 -20.45
C PRO A 272 0.43 0.50 -21.51
N ALA A 273 1.76 0.43 -21.65
CA ALA A 273 2.52 1.30 -22.55
C ALA A 273 2.29 1.00 -24.05
N ALA A 274 1.85 -0.22 -24.37
CA ALA A 274 1.54 -0.71 -25.72
C ALA A 274 0.37 -1.71 -25.64
N LYS A 275 -0.40 -1.85 -26.73
CA LYS A 275 -1.60 -2.71 -26.77
C LYS A 275 -1.34 -4.21 -26.62
N ASP A 276 -0.13 -4.69 -26.89
CA ASP A 276 0.28 -6.10 -26.79
C ASP A 276 0.65 -6.51 -25.34
N ILE A 277 0.84 -5.52 -24.47
CA ILE A 277 1.19 -5.73 -23.06
C ILE A 277 -0.06 -6.14 -22.26
N PRO A 278 -0.05 -7.28 -21.56
CA PRO A 278 -1.21 -7.75 -20.81
C PRO A 278 -1.48 -6.90 -19.56
N ALA A 279 -2.75 -6.54 -19.33
CA ALA A 279 -3.15 -5.87 -18.08
C ALA A 279 -2.92 -6.78 -16.85
N ILE A 280 -3.29 -8.05 -16.96
CA ILE A 280 -3.10 -9.04 -15.90
C ILE A 280 -2.35 -10.25 -16.48
N TYR A 281 -1.27 -10.65 -15.80
CA TYR A 281 -0.47 -11.81 -16.15
C TYR A 281 -0.56 -12.91 -15.08
N LYS A 282 -1.01 -14.11 -15.48
CA LYS A 282 -1.00 -15.30 -14.64
C LYS A 282 0.30 -16.08 -14.85
N ASN A 283 1.02 -16.33 -13.77
CA ASN A 283 2.18 -17.21 -13.75
C ASN A 283 1.82 -18.56 -13.08
N GLY A 284 2.19 -19.68 -13.71
CA GLY A 284 2.05 -21.03 -13.17
C GLY A 284 0.70 -21.32 -12.50
N TYR A 285 0.75 -21.79 -11.25
CA TYR A 285 -0.38 -22.19 -10.42
C TYR A 285 -1.18 -21.00 -9.82
N GLY A 286 -1.29 -19.88 -10.53
CA GLY A 286 -2.15 -18.77 -10.13
C GLY A 286 -3.65 -19.11 -10.17
N SER A 287 -4.39 -18.69 -9.14
CA SER A 287 -5.85 -18.77 -9.06
C SER A 287 -6.43 -17.38 -8.85
N LEU A 288 -7.31 -16.97 -9.76
CA LEU A 288 -8.06 -15.73 -9.68
C LEU A 288 -9.44 -16.06 -9.13
N ALA A 289 -9.70 -15.67 -7.89
CA ALA A 289 -10.97 -15.95 -7.24
C ALA A 289 -12.06 -14.96 -7.69
N TYR A 290 -11.65 -13.74 -8.01
CA TYR A 290 -12.51 -12.71 -8.57
C TYR A 290 -11.68 -11.67 -9.31
N SER A 291 -12.22 -11.22 -10.45
CA SER A 291 -11.70 -10.13 -11.26
C SER A 291 -12.90 -9.42 -11.84
N GLY A 292 -12.97 -8.09 -11.70
CA GLY A 292 -14.12 -7.38 -12.24
C GLY A 292 -14.16 -5.88 -12.05
N PHE A 293 -15.05 -5.23 -12.79
CA PHE A 293 -15.22 -3.76 -12.80
C PHE A 293 -13.93 -2.99 -13.13
N GLY A 294 -12.94 -3.65 -13.75
CA GLY A 294 -11.68 -3.03 -14.16
C GLY A 294 -11.78 -2.42 -15.56
N CYS A 295 -10.87 -1.49 -15.84
CA CYS A 295 -10.69 -0.89 -17.14
C CYS A 295 -9.26 -1.17 -17.63
N ALA A 296 -9.11 -1.61 -18.87
CA ALA A 296 -7.80 -1.76 -19.51
C ALA A 296 -7.80 -1.12 -20.88
N TYR A 297 -6.89 -0.18 -21.13
CA TYR A 297 -6.84 0.58 -22.36
C TYR A 297 -5.42 1.08 -22.65
N CYS A 298 -4.96 0.96 -23.89
CA CYS A 298 -3.68 1.54 -24.30
C CYS A 298 -3.91 2.96 -24.83
N VAL A 299 -3.51 3.97 -24.06
CA VAL A 299 -3.66 5.38 -24.44
C VAL A 299 -2.77 5.75 -25.63
N ASN A 300 -1.53 5.23 -25.68
CA ASN A 300 -0.58 5.55 -26.74
C ASN A 300 -1.07 5.12 -28.12
N ASP A 301 -1.71 3.95 -28.20
CA ASP A 301 -2.23 3.40 -29.44
C ASP A 301 -3.70 3.79 -29.70
N GLY A 302 -4.35 4.45 -28.73
CA GLY A 302 -5.77 4.79 -28.79
C GLY A 302 -6.67 3.56 -28.94
N SER A 303 -6.30 2.43 -28.32
CA SER A 303 -6.96 1.14 -28.57
C SER A 303 -7.19 0.30 -27.31
N VAL A 304 -8.12 -0.66 -27.43
CA VAL A 304 -8.17 -1.81 -26.53
C VAL A 304 -6.91 -2.68 -26.69
N LEU A 305 -6.64 -3.52 -25.70
CA LEU A 305 -5.49 -4.43 -25.71
C LEU A 305 -5.71 -5.60 -26.68
N ASP A 306 -4.64 -6.07 -27.32
CA ASP A 306 -4.66 -7.26 -28.19
C ASP A 306 -5.11 -8.51 -27.41
N ASN A 307 -4.77 -8.56 -26.12
CA ASN A 307 -5.32 -9.50 -25.14
C ASN A 307 -6.24 -8.74 -24.18
N PRO A 308 -7.57 -8.71 -24.42
CA PRO A 308 -8.49 -7.93 -23.62
C PRO A 308 -8.48 -8.36 -22.16
N TYR A 309 -8.61 -7.39 -21.26
CA TYR A 309 -8.90 -7.65 -19.85
C TYR A 309 -10.17 -8.52 -19.74
N SER A 310 -10.08 -9.68 -19.10
CA SER A 310 -11.17 -10.67 -19.08
C SER A 310 -11.95 -10.72 -17.76
N GLY A 311 -11.90 -9.64 -16.95
CA GLY A 311 -12.61 -9.60 -15.68
C GLY A 311 -14.13 -9.49 -15.84
N GLU A 312 -14.87 -10.06 -14.89
CA GLU A 312 -16.32 -9.98 -14.84
C GLU A 312 -16.76 -8.51 -14.83
N ASN A 313 -17.65 -8.14 -15.75
CA ASN A 313 -18.15 -6.77 -15.89
C ASN A 313 -17.07 -5.71 -16.20
N GLY A 314 -15.93 -6.08 -16.79
CA GLY A 314 -14.93 -5.13 -17.29
C GLY A 314 -15.43 -4.25 -18.45
N LEU A 315 -14.67 -3.20 -18.79
CA LEU A 315 -15.02 -2.26 -19.88
C LEU A 315 -15.29 -2.97 -21.23
N ASN A 316 -14.57 -4.05 -21.52
CA ASN A 316 -14.77 -4.87 -22.73
C ASN A 316 -16.10 -5.65 -22.75
N VAL A 317 -16.69 -5.93 -21.59
CA VAL A 317 -17.99 -6.59 -21.44
C VAL A 317 -19.11 -5.56 -21.27
N ASN A 318 -18.82 -4.47 -20.56
CA ASN A 318 -19.73 -3.37 -20.27
C ASN A 318 -19.10 -2.03 -20.69
N PRO A 319 -19.10 -1.68 -21.99
CA PRO A 319 -18.44 -0.46 -22.50
C PRO A 319 -19.02 0.83 -21.93
N GLN A 320 -20.27 0.80 -21.45
CA GLN A 320 -20.92 1.90 -20.71
C GLN A 320 -20.33 2.17 -19.32
N PHE A 321 -19.36 1.36 -18.88
CA PHE A 321 -18.70 1.52 -17.59
C PHE A 321 -17.76 2.73 -17.55
N ALA A 322 -17.13 3.10 -18.67
CA ALA A 322 -16.34 4.33 -18.80
C ALA A 322 -16.34 4.84 -20.24
N ASN A 323 -16.10 6.13 -20.47
CA ASN A 323 -16.09 6.71 -21.81
C ASN A 323 -14.70 6.56 -22.47
N ALA A 324 -14.41 5.37 -22.98
CA ALA A 324 -13.15 5.08 -23.66
C ALA A 324 -12.92 5.94 -24.91
N ALA A 325 -13.96 6.25 -25.69
CA ALA A 325 -13.85 7.06 -26.91
C ALA A 325 -13.51 8.53 -26.63
N GLY A 326 -13.86 9.03 -25.44
CA GLY A 326 -13.50 10.37 -24.98
C GLY A 326 -12.25 10.42 -24.09
N ASN A 327 -11.49 9.31 -23.96
CA ASN A 327 -10.38 9.16 -23.02
C ASN A 327 -10.76 9.45 -21.55
N ASP A 328 -12.04 9.28 -21.20
CA ASP A 328 -12.55 9.49 -19.85
C ASP A 328 -12.85 8.14 -19.19
N PHE A 329 -11.81 7.60 -18.55
CA PHE A 329 -11.84 6.30 -17.89
C PHE A 329 -12.43 6.36 -16.47
N ARG A 330 -13.03 7.49 -16.08
CA ARG A 330 -13.83 7.57 -14.85
C ARG A 330 -15.06 6.66 -15.01
N PRO A 331 -15.44 5.87 -13.99
CA PRO A 331 -16.65 5.06 -14.07
C PRO A 331 -17.88 5.94 -14.35
N THR A 332 -18.54 5.76 -15.50
CA THR A 332 -19.70 6.57 -15.94
C THR A 332 -21.05 6.03 -15.43
N ASN A 333 -21.08 4.83 -14.84
CA ASN A 333 -22.32 4.24 -14.33
C ASN A 333 -22.67 4.80 -12.93
N PRO A 334 -23.81 5.52 -12.77
CA PRO A 334 -24.24 6.08 -11.49
C PRO A 334 -24.47 5.02 -10.39
N ALA A 335 -24.79 3.77 -10.74
CA ALA A 335 -24.97 2.69 -9.77
C ALA A 335 -23.65 2.24 -9.11
N VAL A 336 -22.51 2.52 -9.76
CA VAL A 336 -21.14 2.29 -9.22
C VAL A 336 -20.68 3.48 -8.37
N LEU A 337 -21.34 4.64 -8.50
CA LEU A 337 -20.98 5.90 -7.85
C LEU A 337 -21.84 6.27 -6.61
N ARG A 338 -22.98 5.62 -6.34
CA ARG A 338 -24.04 6.12 -5.42
C ARG A 338 -24.32 5.37 -4.10
N GLY A 339 -23.54 4.41 -3.65
CA GLY A 339 -23.81 3.69 -2.39
C GLY A 339 -22.67 3.72 -1.36
N GLY A 340 -21.90 4.81 -1.32
CA GLY A 340 -21.05 5.12 -0.17
C GLY A 340 -21.86 5.72 0.98
N ARG A 341 -21.36 5.57 2.21
CA ARG A 341 -21.95 6.16 3.42
C ARG A 341 -22.01 7.69 3.24
N PRO A 342 -23.08 8.39 3.66
CA PRO A 342 -23.13 9.84 3.59
C PRO A 342 -21.92 10.46 4.29
N ASP A 343 -21.45 11.62 3.81
CA ASP A 343 -20.46 12.40 4.54
C ASP A 343 -21.01 12.85 5.91
N PHE A 344 -20.18 13.49 6.73
CA PHE A 344 -20.59 13.97 8.06
C PHE A 344 -21.70 15.04 8.01
N ALA A 345 -22.00 15.59 6.84
CA ALA A 345 -23.06 16.56 6.57
C ALA A 345 -24.32 15.90 5.94
N GLY A 346 -24.33 14.58 5.74
CA GLY A 346 -25.46 13.85 5.17
C GLY A 346 -25.53 13.87 3.64
N ASN A 347 -24.52 14.38 2.94
CA ASN A 347 -24.49 14.37 1.48
C ASN A 347 -24.06 12.98 0.95
N PRO A 348 -24.66 12.49 -0.14
CA PRO A 348 -24.24 11.25 -0.78
C PRO A 348 -22.81 11.39 -1.32
N SER A 349 -21.89 10.53 -0.87
CA SER A 349 -20.50 10.52 -1.34
C SER A 349 -20.45 10.12 -2.82
N GLN A 350 -19.73 10.87 -3.65
CA GLN A 350 -19.69 10.72 -5.12
C GLN A 350 -19.00 9.44 -5.64
N ILE A 351 -18.69 8.45 -4.79
CA ILE A 351 -18.12 7.15 -5.19
C ILE A 351 -18.78 6.05 -4.33
N GLY A 352 -19.42 5.03 -4.93
CA GLY A 352 -19.98 3.92 -4.14
C GLY A 352 -20.84 2.87 -4.85
N ALA A 353 -20.48 1.61 -4.58
CA ALA A 353 -21.31 0.47 -4.18
C ALA A 353 -22.35 -0.19 -5.11
N ILE A 354 -21.84 -1.08 -5.97
CA ILE A 354 -22.51 -2.37 -6.26
C ILE A 354 -22.03 -3.49 -5.30
N LEU A 355 -21.06 -3.23 -4.41
CA LEU A 355 -20.33 -4.27 -3.67
C LEU A 355 -20.69 -4.47 -2.18
N GLN A 356 -21.74 -3.84 -1.63
CA GLN A 356 -22.09 -4.08 -0.20
C GLN A 356 -22.39 -5.56 0.09
N LYS A 357 -22.94 -6.31 -0.87
CA LYS A 357 -23.20 -7.77 -0.73
C LYS A 357 -21.93 -8.56 -0.40
N TYR A 358 -20.78 -8.20 -0.98
CA TYR A 358 -19.52 -8.95 -0.82
C TYR A 358 -18.59 -8.29 0.21
N GLN A 359 -18.76 -7.00 0.49
CA GLN A 359 -18.00 -6.29 1.52
C GLN A 359 -18.45 -6.66 2.95
N PHE A 360 -19.72 -6.95 3.21
CA PHE A 360 -20.20 -7.17 4.58
C PHE A 360 -20.24 -8.64 5.04
N ILE A 361 -20.49 -9.61 4.16
CA ILE A 361 -20.65 -11.00 4.59
C ILE A 361 -19.35 -11.60 5.15
N LYS A 362 -18.18 -11.23 4.59
CA LYS A 362 -16.88 -11.76 5.05
C LYS A 362 -16.05 -10.77 5.88
N ARG A 363 -16.18 -9.44 5.71
CA ARG A 363 -15.52 -8.47 6.60
C ARG A 363 -16.13 -8.43 7.99
N TRP A 364 -17.44 -8.67 8.16
CA TRP A 364 -18.06 -8.69 9.49
C TRP A 364 -17.50 -9.83 10.36
N GLN A 365 -17.09 -10.96 9.77
CA GLN A 365 -16.54 -12.10 10.50
C GLN A 365 -15.03 -11.97 10.78
N ALA A 366 -14.26 -11.25 9.95
CA ALA A 366 -12.80 -11.11 10.09
C ALA A 366 -12.33 -9.75 10.65
N ALA A 367 -13.07 -8.65 10.43
CA ALA A 367 -12.67 -7.29 10.82
C ALA A 367 -13.20 -6.88 12.20
N ASN A 368 -14.20 -7.56 12.75
CA ASN A 368 -14.76 -7.23 14.06
C ASN A 368 -13.83 -7.51 15.25
N PRO A 369 -12.98 -8.55 15.27
CA PRO A 369 -12.01 -8.72 16.36
C PRO A 369 -10.94 -7.62 16.38
N GLY A 370 -10.51 -7.13 15.21
CA GLY A 370 -9.49 -6.08 15.09
C GLY A 370 -10.02 -4.64 15.16
N ARG A 371 -11.31 -4.40 14.85
CA ARG A 371 -11.94 -3.06 14.98
C ARG A 371 -12.45 -2.78 16.39
N LEU A 372 -12.75 -3.80 17.19
CA LEU A 372 -13.22 -3.63 18.58
C LEU A 372 -12.10 -3.18 19.54
N SER A 373 -10.85 -3.04 19.08
CA SER A 373 -9.73 -2.49 19.85
C SER A 373 -9.24 -1.11 19.36
N ILE A 374 -9.73 -0.61 18.23
CA ILE A 374 -9.34 0.69 17.64
C ILE A 374 -10.28 1.83 18.08
N PHE A 375 -11.46 1.51 18.61
CA PHE A 375 -12.35 2.48 19.24
C PHE A 375 -12.24 2.41 20.77
N LYS A 376 -11.56 3.39 21.35
CA LYS A 376 -11.93 3.98 22.63
C LYS A 376 -11.81 5.49 22.53
#